data_AF-A0A914D4Z8-F1
#
_entry.id   AF-A0A914D4Z8-F1
#
_cell.length_a   1.000
_cell.length_b   1.000
_cell.length_c   1.000
_cell.angle_alpha   90.00
_cell.angle_beta   90.00
_cell.angle_gamma   90.00
#
_symmetry.space_group_name_H-M   'P 1'
#
loop_
_entity.id
_entity.type
_entity.pdbx_description
1 polymer ?
#
loop_
_entity_poly.entity_id
_entity_poly.type
_entity_poly.pdbx_seq_one_letter_code
_entity_poly.pdbx_strand_id
1 'polypeptide(L)' 'MEEKWKKIKVGDIIRMENDHLVAADLLLLSTSDPYGICYIETAELDGETNLKVRTALQETAVMGDNVKAIHAFDAD' A
#
# COMPACT_ATOMS: atom_id res chain seq x y z
N MET A 1 9.55 13.54 -6.19
CA MET A 1 10.76 13.46 -5.34
C MET A 1 10.53 12.27 -4.43
N GLU A 2 11.36 11.23 -4.52
CA GLU A 2 11.34 10.16 -3.52
C GLU A 2 11.72 10.75 -2.16
N GLU A 3 10.77 10.79 -1.24
CA GLU A 3 11.03 11.05 0.17
C GLU A 3 11.89 9.90 0.70
N LYS A 4 13.04 10.21 1.30
CA LYS A 4 13.86 9.18 1.96
C LYS A 4 13.03 8.52 3.06
N TRP A 5 13.05 7.20 3.19
CA TRP A 5 12.35 6.44 4.24
C TRP A 5 12.44 7.06 5.64
N LYS A 6 13.58 7.67 5.98
CA LYS A 6 13.83 8.37 7.24
C LYS A 6 12.91 9.56 7.52
N LYS A 7 12.17 10.06 6.53
CA LYS A 7 11.27 11.21 6.66
C LYS A 7 9.80 10.82 6.79
N ILE A 8 9.45 9.57 6.45
CA ILE A 8 8.09 9.05 6.54
C ILE A 8 7.68 8.96 8.03
N LYS A 9 6.47 9.42 8.33
CA LYS A 9 5.87 9.41 9.66
C LYS A 9 4.57 8.61 9.68
N VAL A 10 4.17 8.16 10.87
CA VAL A 10 2.87 7.53 11.07
C VAL A 10 1.77 8.50 10.64
N GLY A 11 0.86 8.02 9.79
CA GLY A 11 -0.22 8.81 9.20
C GLY A 11 0.08 9.33 7.78
N ASP A 12 1.31 9.21 7.29
CA ASP A 12 1.62 9.59 5.91
C ASP A 12 0.99 8.58 4.93
N ILE A 13 0.37 9.11 3.87
CA ILE A 13 -0.10 8.32 2.73
C ILE A 13 1.02 8.27 1.71
N ILE A 14 1.46 7.05 1.38
CA ILE A 14 2.50 6.83 0.37
C ILE A 14 1.91 6.11 -0.84
N ARG A 15 2.25 6.59 -2.04
CA ARG A 15 1.97 5.87 -3.28
C ARG A 15 3.21 5.07 -3.66
N MET A 16 3.02 3.78 -3.90
CA MET A 16 4.08 2.87 -4.30
C MET A 16 3.89 2.44 -5.75
N GLU A 17 5.01 2.31 -6.45
CA GLU A 17 5.05 1.70 -7.78
C GLU A 17 5.45 0.22 -7.62
N ASN A 18 5.26 -0.57 -8.68
CA ASN A 18 5.62 -1.99 -8.65
C ASN A 18 7.12 -2.19 -8.37
N ASP A 19 7.46 -3.30 -7.72
CA ASP A 19 8.84 -3.70 -7.40
C ASP A 19 9.59 -2.73 -6.45
N HIS A 20 8.89 -1.84 -5.77
CA HIS A 20 9.47 -0.99 -4.73
C HIS A 20 9.50 -1.69 -3.37
N LEU A 21 10.69 -1.74 -2.76
CA LEU A 21 10.87 -2.24 -1.40
C LEU A 21 10.13 -1.36 -0.39
N VAL A 22 9.61 -1.98 0.66
CA VAL A 22 8.94 -1.31 1.77
C VAL A 22 9.84 -1.37 3.02
N ALA A 23 10.05 -0.24 3.70
CA ALA A 23 10.87 -0.18 4.92
C ALA A 23 10.07 -0.03 6.23
N ALA A 24 8.75 -0.13 6.19
CA ALA A 24 7.86 0.04 7.34
C ALA A 24 6.60 -0.84 7.22
N ASP A 25 5.88 -1.05 8.32
CA ASP A 25 4.57 -1.69 8.24
C ASP A 25 3.55 -0.71 7.62
N LEU A 26 2.84 -1.18 6.60
CA LEU A 26 1.88 -0.38 5.83
C LEU A 26 0.48 -0.97 5.89
N LEU A 27 -0.52 -0.10 5.82
CA LEU A 27 -1.91 -0.48 5.58
C LEU A 27 -2.24 -0.27 4.09
N LEU A 28 -2.71 -1.31 3.43
CA LEU A 28 -3.12 -1.24 2.02
C LEU A 28 -4.49 -0.54 1.92
N LEU A 29 -4.50 0.67 1.37
CA LEU A 29 -5.71 1.48 1.19
C LEU A 29 -6.34 1.26 -0.19
N SER A 30 -5.55 1.34 -1.25
CA SER A 30 -5.99 1.11 -2.62
C SER A 30 -4.84 0.53 -3.46
N THR A 31 -5.19 -0.01 -4.62
CA THR A 31 -4.26 -0.59 -5.59
C THR A 31 -4.80 -0.34 -6.99
N SER A 32 -3.93 -0.44 -8.00
CA SER A 32 -4.32 -0.34 -9.41
C SER A 32 -5.14 -1.53 -9.88
N ASP A 33 -5.14 -2.65 -9.14
CA ASP A 33 -5.97 -3.80 -9.44
C ASP A 33 -7.45 -3.50 -9.12
N PRO A 34 -8.39 -3.75 -10.05
CA PRO A 34 -9.80 -3.40 -9.88
C PRO A 34 -10.52 -4.21 -8.79
N TYR A 35 -9.94 -5.33 -8.35
CA TYR A 35 -10.47 -6.14 -7.25
C TYR A 35 -9.81 -5.81 -5.91
N GLY A 36 -8.98 -4.77 -5.85
CA GLY A 36 -8.28 -4.38 -4.63
C GLY A 36 -7.15 -5.34 -4.27
N ILE A 37 -6.64 -6.15 -5.22
CA ILE A 37 -5.61 -7.14 -4.95
C ILE A 37 -4.20 -6.56 -5.10
N CYS A 38 -3.32 -6.88 -4.16
CA CYS A 38 -1.90 -6.56 -4.18
C CYS A 38 -1.08 -7.81 -3.87
N TYR A 39 0.09 -7.92 -4.49
CA TYR A 39 1.01 -9.03 -4.32
C TYR A 39 2.29 -8.54 -3.66
N ILE A 40 2.72 -9.23 -2.61
CA ILE A 40 3.91 -8.87 -1.83
C ILE A 40 4.90 -10.03 -1.88
N GLU A 41 6.13 -9.72 -2.26
CA GLU A 41 7.26 -10.65 -2.13
C GLU A 41 7.89 -10.51 -0.74
N THR A 42 8.09 -11.64 -0.06
CA THR A 42 8.78 -11.68 1.24
C THR A 42 10.00 -12.60 1.24
N ALA A 43 10.46 -13.03 0.06
CA ALA A 43 11.57 -13.97 -0.08
C ALA A 43 12.84 -13.52 0.65
N GLU A 44 13.12 -12.21 0.71
CA GLU A 44 14.26 -11.67 1.46
C GLU A 44 14.11 -11.74 2.98
N LEU A 45 12.89 -11.90 3.50
CA LEU A 45 12.57 -11.95 4.94
C LEU A 45 12.44 -13.39 5.46
N ASP A 46 11.77 -14.26 4.70
CA ASP A 46 11.43 -15.62 5.15
C ASP A 46 11.84 -16.74 4.16
N GLY A 47 12.38 -16.40 2.99
CA GLY A 47 12.77 -17.37 1.97
C GLY A 47 11.60 -17.95 1.15
N GLU A 48 10.37 -17.46 1.34
CA GLU A 48 9.21 -17.90 0.55
C GLU A 48 9.20 -17.23 -0.83
N THR A 49 9.27 -18.02 -1.90
CA THR A 49 9.27 -17.52 -3.30
C THR A 49 7.88 -17.23 -3.85
N ASN A 50 6.82 -17.56 -3.09
CA ASN A 50 5.45 -17.30 -3.50
C ASN A 50 5.06 -15.87 -3.14
N LEU A 51 4.35 -15.20 -4.05
CA LEU A 51 3.77 -13.89 -3.76
C LEU A 51 2.61 -14.03 -2.77
N LYS A 52 2.67 -13.26 -1.68
CA LYS A 52 1.61 -13.17 -0.69
C LYS A 52 0.53 -12.21 -1.18
N VAL A 53 -0.71 -12.70 -1.21
CA VAL A 53 -1.87 -11.91 -1.62
C VAL A 53 -2.35 -11.05 -0.45
N ARG A 54 -2.56 -9.76 -0.71
CA ARG A 54 -3.22 -8.82 0.20
C ARG A 54 -4.38 -8.14 -0.54
N THR A 55 -5.42 -7.81 0.20
CA THR A 55 -6.61 -7.14 -0.35
C THR A 55 -6.84 -5.84 0.39
N ALA A 56 -7.08 -4.76 -0.36
CA ALA A 56 -7.54 -3.49 0.17
C ALA A 56 -8.96 -3.62 0.73
N LEU A 57 -9.31 -2.79 1.71
CA LEU A 57 -10.68 -2.66 2.18
C LEU A 57 -11.57 -2.10 1.06
N GLN A 58 -12.80 -2.59 0.95
CA GLN A 58 -13.68 -2.21 -0.16
C GLN A 58 -13.96 -0.70 -0.16
N GLU A 59 -14.10 -0.11 1.03
CA GLU A 59 -14.36 1.29 1.29
C GLU A 59 -13.27 2.21 0.69
N THR A 60 -12.01 1.82 0.83
CA THR A 60 -10.86 2.59 0.33
C THR A 60 -10.41 2.13 -1.06
N ALA A 61 -10.65 0.87 -1.44
CA ALA A 61 -10.29 0.33 -2.74
C ALA A 61 -10.97 1.07 -3.89
N VAL A 62 -12.25 1.42 -3.73
CA VAL A 62 -13.02 2.17 -4.75
C VAL A 62 -12.49 3.59 -4.98
N MET A 63 -11.65 4.11 -4.08
CA MET A 63 -11.06 5.44 -4.20
C MET A 63 -9.90 5.47 -5.20
N GLY A 64 -9.28 4.32 -5.49
CA GLY A 64 -8.17 4.19 -6.45
C GLY A 64 -7.04 5.19 -6.18
N ASP A 65 -6.62 5.92 -7.22
CA ASP A 65 -5.57 6.95 -7.14
C ASP A 65 -6.06 8.31 -6.63
N ASN A 66 -7.33 8.41 -6.19
CA ASN A 66 -7.86 9.66 -5.68
C ASN A 66 -7.37 9.93 -4.25
N VAL A 67 -6.15 10.44 -4.14
CA VAL A 67 -5.50 10.80 -2.87
C VAL A 67 -6.35 11.75 -2.03
N LYS A 68 -7.13 12.65 -2.65
CA LYS A 68 -8.02 13.55 -1.91
C LYS A 68 -9.16 12.80 -1.22
N ALA A 69 -9.74 11.80 -1.89
CA ALA A 69 -10.77 10.96 -1.30
C ALA A 69 -10.20 10.11 -0.15
N ILE A 70 -9.02 9.51 -0.35
CA ILE A 70 -8.35 8.72 0.69
C ILE A 70 -7.99 9.59 1.89
N HIS A 71 -7.47 10.80 1.67
CA HIS A 71 -7.14 11.74 2.76
C HIS A 71 -8.38 12.24 3.51
N ALA A 72 -9.54 12.30 2.86
CA ALA A 72 -10.79 12.73 3.47
C ALA A 72 -11.59 11.56 4.07
N PHE A 73 -11.08 10.32 3.97
CA PHE A 73 -11.75 9.15 4.52
C PHE A 73 -11.71 9.21 6.05
N ASP A 74 -12.88 9.09 6.65
CA ASP A 74 -13.06 8.97 8.09
C ASP A 74 -13.78 7.65 8.36
N ALA A 75 -13.17 6.80 9.19
CA ALA A 75 -13.72 5.50 9.55
C ALA A 75 -14.48 5.68 10.87
N ASP A 76 -15.76 6.05 10.78
CA ASP A 76 -16.69 6.13 11.91
C ASP A 76 -16.83 4.77 12.64
#